data_AF-A0ABD1D8S8-F1
#
_entry.id   AF-A0ABD1D8S8-F1
#
_cell.length_a   1.000
_cell.length_b   1.000
_cell.length_c   1.000
_cell.angle_alpha   90.00
_cell.angle_beta   90.00
_cell.angle_gamma   90.00
#
_symmetry.space_group_name_H-M   'P 1'
#
loop_
_entity.id
_entity.type
_entity.pdbx_description
1 polymer ?
#
loop_
_entity_poly.entity_id
_entity_poly.type
_entity_poly.pdbx_seq_one_letter_code
_entity_poly.pdbx_strand_id
1 'polypeptide(L)'
;EEKLFRLYVTRFANHTTASQVEELVKNAIGQNELVQVTALVKRGVDPLSLPFISFKVGVNIAHKEAISNPAIWPGNCGFREFEDLQRKTSSPQSIGDGQRAKKPMLSFAVLPAIVTPSGSTLGSPNPIGRDNEPFLTPRSGNSDSDSAAMEH
;
A
#
# COMPACT_ATOMS: atom_id res chain seq x y z
N GLU A 1 -15.19 7.08 -21.81
CA GLU A 1 -14.67 6.80 -20.46
C GLU A 1 -13.24 7.30 -20.39
N GLU A 2 -12.94 8.21 -19.46
CA GLU A 2 -11.55 8.63 -19.24
C GLU A 2 -10.79 7.51 -18.52
N LYS A 3 -9.66 7.10 -19.09
CA LYS A 3 -8.83 6.04 -18.51
C LYS A 3 -8.05 6.61 -17.32
N LEU A 4 -8.48 6.25 -16.11
CA LEU A 4 -7.77 6.62 -14.88
C LEU A 4 -6.57 5.70 -14.65
N PHE A 5 -5.42 6.32 -14.39
CA PHE A 5 -4.24 5.67 -13.86
C PHE A 5 -4.39 5.51 -12.34
N ARG A 6 -4.11 4.32 -11.80
CA ARG A 6 -4.36 3.99 -10.40
C ARG A 6 -3.08 3.55 -9.69
N LEU A 7 -2.89 4.14 -8.52
CA LEU A 7 -1.77 3.87 -7.62
C LEU A 7 -2.29 3.40 -6.28
N TYR A 8 -1.71 2.34 -5.76
CA TYR A 8 -1.89 1.91 -4.38
C TYR A 8 -0.77 2.51 -3.56
N VAL A 9 -1.11 3.31 -2.54
CA VAL A 9 -0.14 3.97 -1.67
C VAL A 9 -0.36 3.51 -0.24
N THR A 10 0.71 3.19 0.48
CA THR A 10 0.66 2.60 1.82
C THR A 10 1.54 3.38 2.79
N ARG A 11 1.37 3.11 4.09
CA ARG A 11 2.11 3.71 5.22
C ARG A 11 1.80 5.19 5.48
N PHE A 12 0.61 5.67 5.13
CA PHE A 12 0.14 6.96 5.63
C PHE A 12 -0.20 6.88 7.12
N ALA A 13 -0.06 8.00 7.84
CA ALA A 13 -0.44 8.04 9.23
C ALA A 13 -1.94 7.75 9.41
N ASN A 14 -2.29 7.17 10.54
CA ASN A 14 -3.65 6.75 10.86
C ASN A 14 -4.67 7.89 11.04
N HIS A 15 -4.18 9.12 11.19
CA HIS A 15 -4.99 10.35 11.21
C HIS A 15 -5.09 11.01 9.82
N THR A 16 -4.40 10.49 8.80
CA THR A 16 -4.45 11.06 7.46
C THR A 16 -5.81 10.78 6.81
N THR A 17 -6.44 11.81 6.26
CA THR A 17 -7.74 11.70 5.59
C THR A 17 -7.59 11.62 4.07
N ALA A 18 -8.63 11.11 3.39
CA ALA A 18 -8.63 11.07 1.93
C ALA A 18 -8.49 12.47 1.30
N SER A 19 -9.08 13.50 1.92
CA SER A 19 -8.97 14.90 1.46
C SER A 19 -7.55 15.45 1.53
N GLN A 20 -6.78 15.10 2.56
CA GLN A 20 -5.38 15.51 2.67
C GLN A 20 -4.51 14.86 1.58
N VAL A 21 -4.76 13.57 1.28
CA VAL A 21 -4.07 12.88 0.20
C VAL A 21 -4.49 13.42 -1.17
N GLU A 22 -5.76 13.79 -1.34
CA GLU A 22 -6.26 14.43 -2.56
C GLU A 22 -5.57 15.78 -2.80
N GLU A 23 -5.46 16.60 -1.75
CA GLU A 23 -4.76 17.89 -1.81
C GLU A 23 -3.27 17.71 -2.12
N LEU A 24 -2.61 16.73 -1.50
CA LEU A 24 -1.22 16.39 -1.78
C LEU A 24 -1.01 16.07 -3.28
N VAL A 25 -1.88 15.24 -3.84
CA VAL A 25 -1.81 14.86 -5.25
C VAL A 25 -2.14 16.04 -6.15
N LYS A 26 -3.17 16.83 -5.84
CA LYS A 26 -3.51 18.06 -6.57
C LYS A 26 -2.40 19.10 -6.56
N ASN A 27 -1.65 19.21 -5.46
CA ASN A 27 -0.50 20.11 -5.39
C ASN A 27 0.66 19.63 -6.29
N ALA A 28 0.76 18.32 -6.56
CA ALA A 28 1.76 17.78 -7.47
C ALA A 28 1.38 17.89 -8.95
N ILE A 29 0.09 17.74 -9.30
CA ILE A 29 -0.37 17.63 -10.71
C ILE A 29 -1.15 18.85 -11.21
N GLY A 30 -1.64 19.70 -10.31
CA GLY A 30 -2.51 20.83 -10.59
C GLY A 30 -3.87 20.76 -9.87
N GLN A 31 -4.35 21.89 -9.35
CA GLN A 31 -5.55 21.96 -8.51
C GLN A 31 -6.88 21.66 -9.25
N ASN A 32 -6.89 21.77 -10.57
CA ASN A 32 -8.09 21.59 -11.40
C ASN A 32 -8.28 20.14 -11.90
N GLU A 33 -7.37 19.23 -11.53
CA GLU A 33 -7.38 17.86 -12.01
C GLU A 33 -8.34 16.97 -11.21
N LEU A 34 -8.94 16.01 -11.91
CA LEU A 34 -9.81 15.02 -11.30
C LEU A 34 -8.96 13.95 -10.59
N VAL A 35 -8.98 13.99 -9.26
CA VAL A 35 -8.28 13.04 -8.39
C VAL A 35 -9.32 12.23 -7.60
N GLN A 36 -9.21 10.90 -7.66
CA GLN A 36 -10.04 9.99 -6.88
C GLN A 36 -9.21 9.35 -5.78
N VAL A 37 -9.49 9.68 -4.52
CA VAL A 37 -8.83 9.04 -3.38
C VAL A 37 -9.82 8.19 -2.60
N THR A 38 -9.46 6.95 -2.31
CA THR A 38 -10.26 6.06 -1.47
C THR A 38 -9.38 5.46 -0.37
N ALA A 39 -9.75 5.71 0.89
CA ALA A 39 -9.11 5.06 2.04
C ALA A 39 -9.44 3.57 2.05
N LEU A 40 -8.42 2.73 2.20
CA LEU A 40 -8.53 1.28 2.22
C LEU A 40 -8.52 0.77 3.66
N VAL A 41 -9.56 1.16 4.40
CA VAL A 41 -9.80 0.71 5.78
C VAL A 41 -10.85 -0.39 5.78
N LYS A 42 -10.64 -1.44 6.58
CA LYS A 42 -11.62 -2.51 6.74
C LYS A 42 -12.90 -1.95 7.35
N ARG A 43 -14.06 -2.30 6.80
CA ARG A 43 -15.36 -1.86 7.32
C ARG A 43 -15.50 -2.23 8.81
N GLY A 44 -15.91 -1.25 9.63
CA GLY A 44 -16.09 -1.43 11.07
C GLY A 44 -14.80 -1.37 11.90
N VAL A 45 -13.65 -1.10 11.27
CA VAL A 45 -12.39 -0.82 11.98
C VAL A 45 -12.21 0.69 12.06
N ASP A 46 -11.89 1.17 13.26
CA ASP A 46 -11.54 2.57 13.47
C ASP A 46 -10.16 2.86 12.84
N PRO A 47 -10.02 3.85 11.94
CA PRO A 47 -8.76 4.13 11.27
C PRO A 47 -7.61 4.43 12.25
N LEU A 48 -7.91 5.07 13.39
CA LEU A 48 -6.90 5.43 14.40
C LEU A 48 -6.31 4.20 15.13
N SER A 49 -7.00 3.07 15.13
CA SER A 49 -6.50 1.82 15.70
C SER A 49 -5.43 1.13 14.84
N LEU A 50 -5.29 1.55 13.57
CA LEU A 50 -4.32 0.98 12.64
C LEU A 50 -2.96 1.67 12.79
N PRO A 51 -1.84 0.96 12.57
CA PRO A 51 -0.51 1.57 12.56
C PRO A 51 -0.32 2.53 11.37
N PHE A 52 -1.04 2.28 10.29
CA PHE A 52 -1.06 3.12 9.09
C PHE A 52 -2.32 2.86 8.26
N ILE A 53 -2.63 3.79 7.36
CA ILE A 53 -3.69 3.67 6.38
C ILE A 53 -3.07 3.53 4.99
N SER A 54 -3.76 2.79 4.12
CA SER A 54 -3.42 2.72 2.69
C SER A 54 -4.53 3.37 1.88
N PHE A 55 -4.17 3.95 0.74
CA PHE A 55 -5.08 4.67 -0.14
C PHE A 55 -4.99 4.13 -1.56
N LYS A 56 -6.13 4.10 -2.24
CA LYS A 56 -6.22 3.98 -3.70
C LYS A 56 -6.32 5.39 -4.26
N VAL A 57 -5.35 5.78 -5.07
CA VAL A 57 -5.30 7.07 -5.75
C VAL A 57 -5.52 6.84 -7.24
N GLY A 58 -6.49 7.51 -7.82
CA GLY A 58 -6.79 7.51 -9.24
C GLY A 58 -6.61 8.91 -9.83
N VAL A 59 -5.85 9.04 -10.91
CA VAL A 59 -5.62 10.29 -11.63
C VAL A 59 -5.77 10.07 -13.13
N ASN A 60 -5.87 11.16 -13.91
CA ASN A 60 -5.77 11.04 -15.36
C ASN A 60 -4.40 10.45 -15.76
N ILE A 61 -4.39 9.57 -16.77
CA ILE A 61 -3.17 8.93 -17.27
C ILE A 61 -2.08 9.95 -17.70
N ALA A 62 -2.47 11.15 -18.12
CA ALA A 62 -1.55 12.23 -18.45
C ALA A 62 -0.62 12.60 -17.29
N HIS A 63 -1.06 12.39 -16.04
CA HIS A 63 -0.32 12.72 -14.82
C HIS A 63 0.38 11.52 -14.18
N LYS A 64 0.46 10.38 -14.90
CA LYS A 64 1.12 9.17 -14.42
C LYS A 64 2.54 9.44 -13.93
N GLU A 65 3.33 10.18 -14.71
CA GLU A 65 4.74 10.45 -14.39
C GLU A 65 4.89 11.29 -13.13
N ALA A 66 4.04 12.31 -12.97
CA ALA A 66 4.05 13.17 -11.79
C ALA A 66 3.75 12.39 -10.51
N ILE A 67 2.75 11.50 -10.53
CA ILE A 67 2.39 10.74 -9.32
C ILE A 67 3.26 9.50 -9.07
N SER A 68 3.98 9.03 -10.08
CA SER A 68 4.96 7.95 -9.93
C SER A 68 6.28 8.43 -9.34
N ASN A 69 6.45 9.75 -9.15
CA ASN A 69 7.61 10.32 -8.51
C ASN A 69 7.59 10.05 -6.99
N PRO A 70 8.60 9.38 -6.41
CA PRO A 70 8.68 9.18 -4.96
C PRO A 70 8.73 10.48 -4.16
N ALA A 71 9.20 11.59 -4.74
CA ALA A 71 9.39 12.86 -4.03
C ALA A 71 8.08 13.55 -3.61
N ILE A 72 6.94 13.21 -4.23
CA ILE A 72 5.65 13.80 -3.84
C ILE A 72 5.02 13.09 -2.64
N TRP A 73 5.52 11.90 -2.32
CA TRP A 73 4.98 11.07 -1.24
C TRP A 73 5.75 11.33 0.06
N PRO A 74 5.09 11.23 1.23
CA PRO A 74 5.78 11.29 2.52
C PRO A 74 6.84 10.20 2.61
N GLY A 75 8.00 10.49 3.21
CA GLY A 75 9.23 9.69 3.01
C GLY A 75 9.17 8.19 3.33
N ASN A 76 8.26 7.74 4.20
CA ASN A 76 8.08 6.31 4.52
C ASN A 76 6.95 5.63 3.73
N CYS A 77 6.29 6.35 2.83
CA CYS A 77 5.19 5.83 2.02
C CYS A 77 5.72 4.94 0.89
N GLY A 78 5.10 3.77 0.74
CA GLY A 78 5.33 2.89 -0.41
C GLY A 78 4.22 3.06 -1.43
N PHE A 79 4.53 2.92 -2.72
CA PHE A 79 3.49 2.93 -3.76
C PHE A 79 3.69 1.82 -4.79
N ARG A 80 2.59 1.39 -5.41
CA ARG A 80 2.58 0.39 -6.48
C ARG A 80 1.51 0.71 -7.52
N GLU A 81 1.90 0.70 -8.78
CA GLU A 81 0.96 0.74 -9.91
C GLU A 81 0.07 -0.50 -9.89
N PHE A 82 -1.21 -0.32 -10.22
CA PHE A 82 -2.07 -1.45 -10.52
C PHE A 82 -3.11 -1.08 -11.57
N GLU A 83 -3.33 -1.99 -12.50
CA GLU A 83 -4.50 -1.94 -13.37
C GLU A 83 -5.68 -2.57 -12.64
N ASP A 84 -6.82 -1.88 -12.68
CA ASP A 84 -8.06 -2.49 -12.24
C ASP A 84 -8.40 -3.56 -13.27
N LEU A 85 -8.29 -4.82 -12.88
CA LEU A 85 -8.93 -5.92 -13.60
C LEU A 85 -10.42 -5.65 -13.53
N GLN A 86 -10.91 -4.78 -14.43
CA GLN A 86 -12.30 -4.62 -14.73
C GLN A 86 -12.76 -6.04 -15.06
N ARG A 87 -13.45 -6.69 -14.11
CA ARG A 87 -14.22 -7.88 -14.40
C ARG A 87 -15.22 -7.40 -15.42
N LYS A 88 -14.87 -7.57 -16.69
CA LYS A 88 -15.72 -7.36 -17.82
C LYS A 88 -16.83 -8.37 -17.61
N THR A 89 -17.85 -7.99 -16.84
CA THR A 89 -19.14 -8.64 -16.92
C THR A 89 -19.68 -8.20 -18.26
N SER A 90 -19.13 -8.77 -19.34
CA SER A 90 -19.89 -8.98 -20.55
C SER A 90 -21.06 -9.84 -20.10
N SER A 91 -22.11 -9.17 -19.62
CA SER A 91 -23.44 -9.76 -19.56
C SER A 91 -23.66 -10.36 -20.94
N PRO A 92 -23.82 -11.68 -21.10
CA PRO A 92 -24.32 -12.19 -22.36
C PRO A 92 -25.65 -11.48 -22.58
N GLN A 93 -25.71 -10.68 -23.63
CA GLN A 93 -26.93 -10.03 -24.09
C GLN A 93 -27.88 -11.17 -24.44
N SER A 94 -28.68 -11.56 -23.45
CA SER A 94 -29.74 -12.54 -23.60
C SER A 94 -30.79 -11.87 -24.49
N ILE A 95 -30.68 -12.09 -25.80
CA ILE A 95 -31.83 -12.01 -26.69
C ILE A 95 -32.74 -13.16 -26.27
N GLY A 96 -33.58 -12.88 -25.28
CA GLY A 96 -34.61 -13.76 -24.78
C GLY A 96 -35.93 -13.41 -25.43
N ASP A 97 -36.15 -13.94 -26.64
CA ASP A 97 -37.47 -14.46 -26.97
C ASP A 97 -37.58 -15.85 -26.32
N GLY A 98 -38.76 -16.17 -25.80
CA GLY A 98 -38.93 -17.00 -24.60
C GLY A 98 -38.35 -18.42 -24.65
N GLN A 99 -38.03 -18.97 -23.47
CA GLN A 99 -38.42 -20.32 -23.01
C GLN A 99 -37.90 -20.59 -21.57
N ARG A 100 -38.87 -20.69 -20.64
CA ARG A 100 -39.04 -21.73 -19.62
C ARG A 100 -37.79 -22.34 -18.94
N ALA A 101 -37.57 -21.91 -17.69
CA ALA A 101 -37.14 -22.67 -16.50
C ALA A 101 -36.00 -23.71 -16.62
N LYS A 102 -34.94 -23.51 -15.81
CA LYS A 102 -34.38 -24.50 -14.84
C LYS A 102 -33.25 -23.88 -14.01
N LYS A 103 -33.16 -24.36 -12.77
CA LYS A 103 -32.40 -23.85 -11.60
C LYS A 103 -30.86 -24.03 -11.78
N PRO A 104 -30.03 -23.26 -11.05
CA PRO A 104 -28.58 -23.26 -11.22
C PRO A 104 -27.93 -24.55 -10.67
N MET A 105 -27.06 -25.20 -11.44
CA MET A 105 -26.15 -26.22 -10.91
C MET A 105 -24.80 -25.56 -10.59
N LEU A 106 -24.52 -25.43 -9.29
CA LEU A 106 -23.17 -25.18 -8.76
C LEU A 106 -22.32 -26.43 -9.03
N SER A 107 -21.43 -26.34 -10.01
CA SER A 107 -20.40 -27.35 -10.23
C SER A 107 -19.26 -27.10 -9.25
N PHE A 108 -19.18 -27.89 -8.18
CA PHE A 108 -18.02 -27.95 -7.30
C PHE A 108 -16.92 -28.76 -8.00
N ALA A 109 -15.87 -28.08 -8.48
CA ALA A 109 -14.66 -28.75 -8.92
C ALA A 109 -13.94 -29.35 -7.69
N VAL A 110 -13.82 -30.67 -7.66
CA VAL A 110 -13.00 -31.42 -6.69
C VAL A 110 -11.53 -31.12 -6.97
N LEU A 111 -10.83 -30.55 -5.99
CA LEU A 111 -9.36 -30.44 -5.98
C LEU A 111 -8.76 -31.77 -5.50
N PRO A 112 -7.74 -32.33 -6.18
CA PRO A 112 -6.99 -33.46 -5.64
C PRO A 112 -6.09 -32.97 -4.49
N ALA A 113 -6.26 -33.56 -3.31
CA ALA A 113 -5.38 -33.36 -2.16
C ALA A 113 -4.03 -34.03 -2.41
N ILE A 114 -2.96 -33.24 -2.54
CA ILE A 114 -1.59 -33.76 -2.52
C ILE A 114 -1.22 -33.99 -1.06
N VAL A 115 -1.20 -35.25 -0.66
CA VAL A 115 -0.61 -35.73 0.59
C VAL A 115 0.90 -35.47 0.54
N THR A 116 1.42 -34.62 1.41
CA THR A 116 2.86 -34.52 1.69
C THR A 116 3.13 -35.20 3.02
N PRO A 117 3.99 -36.24 3.08
CA PRO A 117 4.29 -36.93 4.32
C PRO A 117 5.18 -36.09 5.24
N SER A 118 4.91 -36.26 6.53
CA SER A 118 5.64 -35.72 7.67
C SER A 118 7.15 -35.98 7.60
N GLY A 119 7.94 -34.94 7.83
CA GLY A 119 9.35 -35.04 8.24
C GLY A 119 9.50 -34.35 9.58
N SER A 120 9.51 -35.13 10.66
CA SER A 120 9.89 -34.69 12.01
C SER A 120 11.32 -35.14 12.26
N THR A 121 12.27 -34.22 12.47
CA THR A 121 13.48 -34.53 13.24
C THR A 121 13.86 -33.33 14.11
N LEU A 122 13.86 -33.58 15.42
CA LEU A 122 14.42 -32.77 16.50
C LEU A 122 15.89 -32.37 16.24
N GLY A 123 16.28 -31.21 16.77
CA GLY A 123 17.70 -30.90 17.00
C GLY A 123 17.95 -29.47 17.48
N SER A 124 17.77 -29.21 18.77
CA SER A 124 18.53 -28.17 19.52
C SER A 124 19.81 -28.85 20.09
N PRO A 125 20.84 -28.17 20.67
CA PRO A 125 21.19 -26.74 20.80
C PRO A 125 22.68 -26.38 20.43
N ASN A 126 23.05 -25.09 20.55
CA ASN A 126 24.39 -24.42 20.55
C ASN A 126 25.57 -25.20 21.22
N PRO A 127 26.91 -24.89 21.04
CA PRO A 127 27.53 -23.54 21.04
C PRO A 127 28.91 -23.32 20.31
N ILE A 128 29.43 -22.08 20.43
CA ILE A 128 30.85 -21.68 20.58
C ILE A 128 31.81 -21.64 19.37
N GLY A 129 32.45 -20.48 19.21
CA GLY A 129 33.67 -20.26 18.40
C GLY A 129 33.69 -18.86 17.75
N ARG A 130 34.07 -17.79 18.48
CA ARG A 130 35.38 -17.10 18.37
C ARG A 130 35.57 -16.27 17.08
N ASP A 131 36.07 -15.05 17.02
CA ASP A 131 36.24 -13.85 17.86
C ASP A 131 36.83 -12.74 16.93
N ASN A 132 36.86 -11.49 17.41
CA ASN A 132 37.55 -10.31 16.86
C ASN A 132 36.92 -9.50 15.71
N GLU A 133 36.08 -8.53 16.07
CA GLU A 133 36.03 -7.21 15.42
C GLU A 133 36.14 -6.15 16.53
N PRO A 134 37.14 -5.24 16.51
CA PRO A 134 37.36 -4.30 17.60
C PRO A 134 36.26 -3.23 17.61
N PHE A 135 35.51 -3.20 18.71
CA PHE A 135 34.71 -2.07 19.16
C PHE A 135 35.60 -0.82 19.28
N LEU A 136 35.33 0.20 18.46
CA LEU A 136 35.71 1.58 18.78
C LEU A 136 34.58 2.19 19.62
N THR A 137 34.79 2.23 20.93
CA THR A 137 33.95 2.95 21.90
C THR A 137 34.07 4.47 21.77
N PRO A 138 33.06 5.24 22.24
CA PRO A 138 32.89 6.65 21.94
C PRO A 138 33.86 7.55 22.72
N ARG A 139 34.35 8.61 22.06
CA ARG A 139 35.09 9.69 22.71
C ARG A 139 34.09 10.64 23.37
N SER A 140 33.94 10.48 24.68
CA SER A 140 33.42 11.51 25.58
C SER A 140 34.33 12.74 25.52
N GLY A 141 33.72 13.92 25.45
CA GLY A 141 34.40 15.21 25.36
C GLY A 141 33.39 16.34 25.49
N ASN A 142 32.91 16.56 26.72
CA ASN A 142 32.35 17.84 27.14
C ASN A 142 33.40 18.95 26.99
N SER A 143 32.96 20.11 26.51
CA SER A 143 33.39 21.49 26.85
C SER A 143 32.86 22.41 25.73
N ASP A 144 31.72 23.06 25.94
CA ASP A 144 31.64 24.44 26.46
C ASP A 144 32.07 25.48 25.41
N SER A 145 31.09 26.15 24.81
CA SER A 145 31.25 27.44 24.13
C SER A 145 29.89 28.13 24.13
N ASP A 146 29.60 28.67 25.31
CA ASP A 146 29.19 30.05 25.56
C ASP A 146 28.37 30.83 24.52
N SER A 147 27.39 31.53 25.09
CA SER A 147 26.47 32.46 24.44
C SER A 147 27.14 33.81 24.16
N ALA A 148 26.88 34.40 22.99
CA ALA A 148 26.82 35.85 22.81
C ALA A 148 25.87 36.13 21.62
N ALA A 149 24.66 36.64 21.82
CA ALA A 149 24.31 38.02 22.19
C ALA A 149 24.83 39.06 21.15
N MET A 150 23.93 39.43 20.24
CA MET A 150 23.38 40.78 19.99
C MET A 150 24.34 41.98 19.79
N GLU A 151 23.90 42.85 18.87
CA GLU A 151 24.39 44.21 18.51
C GLU A 151 25.54 44.22 17.48
N HIS A 152 25.46 44.94 16.35
CA HIS A 152 24.94 46.29 16.08
C HIS A 152 24.17 46.37 14.75
#